data_AF-A0A4D4N4D3-F1
#
_entry.id   AF-A0A4D4N4D3-F1
#
_cell.length_a   1.000
_cell.length_b   1.000
_cell.length_c   1.000
_cell.angle_alpha   90.00
_cell.angle_beta   90.00
_cell.angle_gamma   90.00
#
_symmetry.space_group_name_H-M   'P 1'
#
loop_
_entity.id
_entity.type
_entity.pdbx_description
1 polymer ?
#
loop_
_entity_poly.entity_id
_entity_poly.type
_entity_poly.pdbx_seq_one_letter_code
_entity_poly.pdbx_strand_id
1 'polypeptide(L)'
;MLHSLMAGFAKYGTDEELQRYLRDVADHVTHTSERVDGFRQALADILTVNATLVTQQQNAEMRALAEAGFEQNEEIKKISSWAAILFAPTLVGTIYGMNFEHMPELGWSFGYPFAIGLMGLVCVSLYVIFKRRGWL
;
A
#
# COMPACT_ATOMS: atom_id res chain seq x y z
N MET A 1 -6.90 -2.62 -52.92
CA MET A 1 -7.69 -3.49 -53.83
C MET A 1 -8.73 -2.70 -54.65
N LEU A 2 -9.53 -1.81 -54.07
CA LEU A 2 -10.47 -0.95 -54.83
C LEU A 2 -9.76 0.07 -55.73
N HIS A 3 -8.68 0.70 -55.25
CA HIS A 3 -7.87 1.63 -56.05
C HIS A 3 -7.23 0.97 -57.28
N SER A 4 -6.81 -0.30 -57.18
CA SER A 4 -6.27 -1.07 -58.31
C SER A 4 -7.35 -1.48 -59.31
N LEU A 5 -8.61 -1.65 -58.86
CA LEU A 5 -9.76 -1.87 -59.75
C LEU A 5 -10.11 -0.59 -60.52
N MET A 6 -10.09 0.57 -59.84
CA MET A 6 -10.32 1.87 -60.47
C MET A 6 -9.26 2.23 -61.51
N ALA A 7 -7.98 1.93 -61.24
CA ALA A 7 -6.88 2.14 -62.18
C ALA A 7 -7.00 1.28 -63.45
N GLY A 8 -7.74 0.17 -63.41
CA GLY A 8 -8.00 -0.69 -64.55
C GLY A 8 -9.06 -0.15 -65.52
N PHE A 9 -9.94 0.76 -65.09
CA PHE A 9 -11.09 1.19 -65.90
C PHE A 9 -10.71 2.00 -67.14
N ALA A 10 -9.64 2.79 -67.07
CA ALA A 10 -9.09 3.49 -68.23
C ALA A 10 -8.55 2.52 -69.30
N LYS A 11 -8.20 1.29 -68.93
CA LYS A 11 -7.64 0.26 -69.83
C LYS A 11 -8.70 -0.60 -70.51
N TYR A 12 -9.88 -0.79 -69.91
CA TYR A 12 -10.90 -1.74 -70.37
C TYR A 12 -12.19 -1.11 -70.94
N GLY A 13 -12.31 0.22 -71.00
CA GLY A 13 -13.46 0.88 -71.64
C GLY A 13 -14.80 0.60 -70.94
N THR A 14 -14.78 0.52 -69.62
CA THR A 14 -15.96 0.27 -68.76
C THR A 14 -16.90 1.46 -68.66
N ASP A 15 -18.20 1.15 -68.62
CA ASP A 15 -19.31 2.10 -68.53
C ASP A 15 -19.18 3.10 -67.36
N GLU A 16 -19.54 4.36 -67.63
CA GLU A 16 -19.30 5.51 -66.74
C GLU A 16 -20.13 5.42 -65.45
N GLU A 17 -21.26 4.73 -65.50
CA GLU A 17 -22.15 4.48 -64.35
C GLU A 17 -21.51 3.50 -63.35
N LEU A 18 -20.84 2.45 -63.85
CA LEU A 18 -20.14 1.46 -63.01
C LEU A 18 -18.94 2.09 -62.28
N GLN A 19 -18.20 2.98 -62.95
CA GLN A 19 -17.12 3.74 -62.31
C GLN A 19 -17.63 4.64 -61.18
N ARG A 20 -18.81 5.24 -61.36
CA ARG A 20 -19.45 6.12 -60.37
C ARG A 20 -19.88 5.32 -59.12
N TYR A 21 -20.52 4.16 -59.31
CA TYR A 21 -20.88 3.25 -58.22
C TYR A 21 -19.66 2.78 -57.42
N LEU A 22 -18.58 2.37 -58.11
CA LEU A 22 -17.39 1.90 -57.40
C LEU A 22 -16.64 3.01 -56.66
N ARG A 23 -16.69 4.25 -57.17
CA ARG A 23 -16.18 5.41 -56.44
C ARG A 23 -16.99 5.66 -55.17
N ASP A 24 -18.32 5.63 -55.23
CA ASP A 24 -19.17 5.81 -54.05
C ASP A 24 -18.92 4.73 -52.98
N VAL A 25 -18.76 3.46 -53.40
CA VAL A 25 -18.37 2.39 -52.47
C VAL A 25 -16.97 2.64 -51.88
N ALA A 26 -16.00 3.07 -52.69
CA ALA A 26 -14.66 3.38 -52.20
C ALA A 26 -14.67 4.53 -51.19
N ASP A 27 -15.46 5.58 -51.44
CA ASP A 27 -15.62 6.72 -50.54
C ASP A 27 -16.31 6.28 -49.23
N HIS A 28 -17.37 5.47 -49.32
CA HIS A 28 -18.05 4.89 -48.15
C HIS A 28 -17.12 4.02 -47.30
N VAL A 29 -16.31 3.18 -47.93
CA VAL A 29 -15.33 2.34 -47.23
C VAL A 29 -14.28 3.20 -46.54
N THR A 30 -13.80 4.26 -47.20
CA THR A 30 -12.80 5.17 -46.64
C THR A 30 -13.36 5.90 -45.41
N HIS A 31 -14.54 6.50 -45.54
CA HIS A 31 -15.19 7.20 -44.43
C HIS A 31 -15.54 6.27 -43.26
N THR A 32 -15.97 5.03 -43.54
CA THR A 32 -16.22 4.04 -42.49
C THR A 32 -14.92 3.63 -41.80
N SER A 33 -13.83 3.46 -42.55
CA SER A 33 -12.50 3.16 -41.99
C SER A 33 -12.03 4.27 -41.06
N GLU A 34 -12.14 5.54 -41.48
CA GLU A 34 -11.75 6.69 -40.65
C GLU A 34 -12.56 6.75 -39.34
N ARG A 35 -13.86 6.45 -39.39
CA ARG A 35 -14.69 6.36 -38.17
C ARG A 35 -14.26 5.22 -37.26
N VAL A 36 -13.93 4.06 -37.82
CA VAL A 36 -13.43 2.90 -37.05
C VAL A 36 -12.09 3.23 -36.39
N ASP A 37 -11.18 3.90 -37.10
CA ASP A 37 -9.89 4.34 -36.57
C ASP A 37 -10.07 5.38 -35.45
N GLY A 38 -11.00 6.33 -35.63
CA GLY A 38 -11.37 7.29 -34.59
C GLY A 38 -11.93 6.61 -33.32
N PHE A 39 -12.81 5.61 -33.48
CA PHE A 39 -13.30 4.83 -32.33
C PHE A 39 -12.21 4.01 -31.66
N ARG A 40 -11.30 3.41 -32.44
CA ARG A 40 -10.16 2.68 -31.89
C ARG A 40 -9.29 3.60 -31.04
N GLN A 41 -9.01 4.82 -31.51
CA GLN A 41 -8.24 5.81 -30.76
C GLN A 41 -8.95 6.22 -29.46
N ALA A 42 -10.24 6.55 -29.53
CA ALA A 42 -11.02 6.91 -28.34
C ALA A 42 -11.05 5.80 -27.29
N LEU A 43 -11.18 4.53 -27.71
CA LEU A 43 -11.13 3.38 -26.80
C LEU A 43 -9.74 3.24 -26.15
N ALA A 44 -8.66 3.43 -26.93
CA ALA A 44 -7.30 3.39 -26.40
C ALA A 44 -7.06 4.50 -25.37
N ASP A 45 -7.56 5.72 -25.64
CA ASP A 45 -7.46 6.86 -24.74
C ASP A 45 -8.23 6.59 -23.43
N ILE A 46 -9.46 6.06 -23.53
CA ILE A 46 -10.27 5.70 -22.34
C ILE A 46 -9.58 4.62 -21.50
N LEU A 47 -9.02 3.58 -22.12
CA LEU A 47 -8.28 2.53 -21.40
C LEU A 47 -7.06 3.11 -20.67
N THR A 48 -6.36 4.04 -21.33
CA THR A 48 -5.20 4.72 -20.74
C THR A 48 -5.60 5.59 -19.54
N VAL A 49 -6.70 6.34 -19.66
CA VAL A 49 -7.25 7.13 -18.55
C VAL A 49 -7.71 6.22 -17.42
N ASN A 50 -8.41 5.12 -17.70
CA ASN A 50 -8.85 4.17 -16.69
C ASN A 50 -7.67 3.56 -15.93
N ALA A 51 -6.64 3.09 -16.65
CA ALA A 51 -5.42 2.57 -16.03
C ALA A 51 -4.73 3.62 -15.14
N THR A 52 -4.71 4.88 -15.59
CA THR A 52 -4.15 6.00 -14.82
C THR A 52 -4.97 6.27 -13.56
N LEU A 53 -6.30 6.27 -13.64
CA LEU A 53 -7.20 6.47 -12.51
C LEU A 53 -7.08 5.33 -11.49
N VAL A 54 -7.04 4.08 -11.95
CA VAL A 54 -6.80 2.91 -11.08
C VAL A 54 -5.46 3.03 -10.37
N THR A 55 -4.40 3.41 -11.09
CA THR A 55 -3.08 3.64 -10.50
C THR A 55 -3.10 4.76 -9.45
N GLN A 56 -3.81 5.86 -9.72
CA GLN A 56 -3.96 6.95 -8.75
C GLN A 56 -4.72 6.52 -7.51
N GLN A 57 -5.81 5.78 -7.67
CA GLN A 57 -6.59 5.23 -6.55
C GLN A 57 -5.74 4.30 -5.70
N GLN A 58 -5.01 3.36 -6.31
CA GLN A 58 -4.10 2.46 -5.60
C GLN A 58 -3.01 3.24 -4.83
N ASN A 59 -2.46 4.28 -5.44
CA ASN A 59 -1.47 5.13 -4.76
C ASN A 59 -2.05 5.88 -3.57
N ALA A 60 -3.29 6.36 -3.66
CA ALA A 60 -3.99 7.02 -2.56
C ALA A 60 -4.28 6.03 -1.41
N GLU A 61 -4.77 4.84 -1.73
CA GLU A 61 -5.02 3.77 -0.75
C GLU A 61 -3.72 3.33 -0.07
N MET A 62 -2.64 3.15 -0.82
CA MET A 62 -1.33 2.78 -0.26
C MET A 62 -0.79 3.85 0.70
N ARG A 63 -1.00 5.15 0.39
CA ARG A 63 -0.62 6.25 1.27
C ARG A 63 -1.44 6.23 2.57
N ALA A 64 -2.75 6.03 2.47
CA ALA A 64 -3.63 5.95 3.64
C ALA A 64 -3.26 4.75 4.54
N LEU A 65 -2.97 3.59 3.95
CA LEU A 65 -2.50 2.42 4.69
C LEU A 65 -1.14 2.66 5.36
N ALA A 66 -0.22 3.35 4.68
CA ALA A 66 1.07 3.69 5.26
C ALA A 66 0.92 4.63 6.46
N GLU A 67 0.08 5.66 6.35
CA GLU A 67 -0.23 6.60 7.43
C GLU A 67 -0.86 5.88 8.64
N ALA A 68 -1.89 5.07 8.42
CA ALA A 68 -2.49 4.25 9.47
C ALA A 68 -1.48 3.28 10.11
N GLY A 69 -0.55 2.73 9.31
CA GLY A 69 0.54 1.89 9.81
C GLY A 69 1.55 2.66 10.68
N PHE A 70 1.80 3.94 10.39
CA PHE A 70 2.64 4.79 11.25
C PHE A 70 1.95 5.08 12.58
N GLU A 71 0.67 5.44 12.56
CA GLU A 71 -0.12 5.66 13.78
C GLU A 71 -0.17 4.39 14.65
N GLN A 72 -0.45 3.23 14.05
CA GLN A 72 -0.43 1.95 14.73
C GLN A 72 0.94 1.63 15.36
N ASN A 73 2.04 1.95 14.67
CA ASN A 73 3.38 1.75 15.22
C ASN A 73 3.63 2.64 16.45
N GLU A 74 3.09 3.86 16.49
CA GLU A 74 3.17 4.70 17.68
C GLU A 74 2.34 4.12 18.84
N GLU A 75 1.15 3.60 18.57
CA GLU A 75 0.33 2.92 19.58
C GLU A 75 1.03 1.68 20.15
N ILE A 76 1.62 0.84 19.29
CA ILE A 76 2.36 -0.37 19.70
C ILE A 76 3.55 0.01 20.60
N LYS A 77 4.28 1.10 20.27
CA LYS A 77 5.37 1.59 21.13
C LYS A 77 4.86 1.96 22.53
N LYS A 78 3.71 2.62 22.64
CA LYS A 78 3.11 2.99 23.93
C LYS A 78 2.69 1.76 24.74
N ILE A 79 1.97 0.82 24.12
CA ILE A 79 1.50 -0.40 24.78
C ILE A 79 2.68 -1.25 25.26
N SER A 80 3.67 -1.48 24.39
CA SER A 80 4.87 -2.28 24.73
C SER A 80 5.71 -1.63 25.84
N SER A 81 5.83 -0.30 25.83
CA SER A 81 6.54 0.44 26.89
C SER A 81 5.86 0.27 28.26
N TRP A 82 4.53 0.40 28.32
CA TRP A 82 3.78 0.16 29.55
C TRP A 82 3.84 -1.30 30.01
N ALA A 83 3.73 -2.25 29.08
CA ALA A 83 3.88 -3.67 29.38
C ALA A 83 5.25 -3.96 30.01
N ALA A 84 6.35 -3.42 29.46
CA ALA A 84 7.68 -3.60 30.02
C ALA A 84 7.83 -3.02 31.44
N ILE A 85 7.23 -1.85 31.71
CA ILE A 85 7.22 -1.25 33.07
C ILE A 85 6.47 -2.14 34.06
N LEU A 86 5.35 -2.75 33.66
CA LEU A 86 4.56 -3.64 34.52
C LEU A 86 5.18 -5.04 34.69
N PHE A 87 5.87 -5.55 33.68
CA PHE A 87 6.54 -6.85 33.74
C PHE A 87 7.74 -6.85 34.68
N ALA A 88 8.51 -5.76 34.74
CA ALA A 88 9.70 -5.67 35.59
C ALA A 88 9.44 -6.03 37.08
N PRO A 89 8.49 -5.40 37.81
CA PRO A 89 8.22 -5.75 39.20
C PRO A 89 7.55 -7.12 39.34
N THR A 90 6.74 -7.53 38.35
CA THR A 90 6.08 -8.84 38.34
C THR A 90 7.10 -9.98 38.30
N LEU A 91 8.15 -9.85 37.49
CA LEU A 91 9.23 -10.83 37.38
C LEU A 91 9.98 -10.95 38.71
N VAL A 92 10.34 -9.83 39.34
CA VAL A 92 11.01 -9.86 40.65
C VAL A 92 10.08 -10.45 41.71
N GLY A 93 8.80 -10.05 41.75
CA GLY A 93 7.79 -10.64 42.64
C GLY A 93 7.63 -12.15 42.45
N THR A 94 7.73 -12.64 41.21
CA THR A 94 7.69 -14.07 40.90
C THR A 94 8.92 -14.80 41.43
N ILE A 95 10.12 -14.24 41.26
CA ILE A 95 11.38 -14.81 41.77
C ILE A 95 11.33 -14.93 43.30
N TYR A 96 10.91 -13.88 44.00
CA TYR A 96 10.78 -13.90 45.47
C TYR A 96 9.58 -14.71 45.96
N GLY A 97 8.61 -15.02 45.09
CA GLY A 97 7.50 -15.94 45.38
C GLY A 97 7.88 -17.42 45.30
N MET A 98 9.07 -17.76 44.79
CA MET A 98 9.57 -19.13 44.74
C MET A 98 10.05 -19.58 46.13
N ASN A 99 9.57 -20.73 46.63
CA ASN A 99 9.97 -21.31 47.92
C ASN A 99 11.38 -21.93 47.87
N PHE A 100 12.42 -21.12 47.68
CA PHE A 100 13.80 -21.59 47.81
C PHE A 100 14.26 -21.58 49.27
N GLU A 101 14.82 -22.70 49.72
CA GLU A 101 15.27 -22.94 51.10
C GLU A 101 16.66 -22.34 51.42
N HIS A 102 17.38 -21.89 50.39
CA HIS A 102 18.65 -21.16 50.50
C HIS A 102 18.63 -19.92 49.58
N MET A 103 17.99 -18.83 50.04
CA MET A 103 18.18 -17.51 49.46
C MET A 103 19.21 -16.74 50.31
N PRO A 104 20.44 -16.46 49.82
CA PRO A 104 21.46 -15.75 50.60
C PRO A 104 21.04 -14.34 51.03
N GLU A 105 20.04 -13.77 50.36
CA GLU A 105 19.47 -12.45 50.60
C GLU A 105 18.50 -12.42 51.80
N LEU A 106 17.97 -13.58 52.22
CA LEU A 106 16.97 -13.71 53.29
C LEU A 106 17.58 -13.57 54.70
N GLY A 107 18.87 -13.83 54.84
CA GLY A 107 19.62 -13.64 56.09
C GLY A 107 19.94 -12.17 56.39
N TRP A 108 19.72 -11.26 55.43
CA TRP A 108 19.95 -9.84 55.59
C TRP A 108 18.64 -9.11 55.88
N SER A 109 18.52 -8.46 57.04
CA SER A 109 17.31 -7.71 57.42
C SER A 109 16.94 -6.59 56.44
N PHE A 110 17.86 -6.17 55.57
CA PHE A 110 17.63 -5.16 54.53
C PHE A 110 17.41 -5.73 53.13
N GLY A 111 17.51 -7.05 52.92
CA GLY A 111 17.37 -7.67 51.60
C GLY A 111 16.01 -7.40 50.95
N TYR A 112 14.92 -7.52 51.72
CA TYR A 112 13.56 -7.26 51.24
C TYR A 112 13.29 -5.77 50.91
N PRO A 113 13.62 -4.80 51.79
CA PRO A 113 13.59 -3.38 51.43
C PRO A 113 14.47 -3.01 50.22
N PHE A 114 15.66 -3.61 50.11
CA PHE A 114 16.58 -3.38 49.00
C PHE A 114 16.00 -3.90 47.67
N ALA A 115 15.38 -5.07 47.67
CA ALA A 115 14.70 -5.64 46.50
C ALA A 115 13.56 -4.73 46.01
N ILE A 116 12.72 -4.23 46.92
CA ILE A 116 11.65 -3.27 46.59
C ILE A 116 12.25 -1.97 46.04
N GLY A 117 13.33 -1.47 46.65
CA GLY A 117 14.06 -0.30 46.15
C GLY A 117 14.62 -0.51 44.74
N LEU A 118 15.20 -1.68 44.47
CA LEU A 118 15.72 -2.05 43.16
C LEU A 118 14.60 -2.18 42.11
N MET A 119 13.46 -2.81 42.46
CA MET A 119 12.27 -2.84 41.60
C MET A 119 11.80 -1.43 41.24
N GLY A 120 11.64 -0.57 42.24
CA GLY A 120 11.23 0.82 42.04
C GLY A 120 12.22 1.58 41.15
N LEU A 121 13.52 1.39 41.37
CA LEU A 121 14.58 2.00 40.57
C LEU A 121 14.53 1.52 39.11
N VAL A 122 14.32 0.22 38.87
CA VAL A 122 14.16 -0.34 37.52
C VAL A 122 12.92 0.22 36.83
N CYS A 123 11.76 0.25 37.49
CA CYS A 123 10.53 0.84 36.95
C CYS A 123 10.71 2.31 36.59
N VAL A 124 11.31 3.11 37.49
CA VAL A 124 11.57 4.54 37.27
C VAL A 124 12.57 4.73 36.13
N SER A 125 13.61 3.90 36.05
CA SER A 125 14.60 3.97 34.97
C SER A 125 13.97 3.69 33.59
N LEU A 126 13.12 2.66 33.48
CA LEU A 126 12.38 2.34 32.26
C LEU A 126 11.42 3.46 31.88
N TYR A 127 10.68 4.01 32.85
CA TYR A 127 9.80 5.15 32.63
C TYR A 127 10.55 6.37 32.08
N VAL A 128 11.69 6.73 32.68
CA VAL A 128 12.51 7.87 32.22
C VAL A 128 13.08 7.62 30.83
N ILE A 129 13.58 6.42 30.54
CA ILE A 129 14.12 6.07 29.22
C ILE A 129 13.04 6.15 28.14
N PHE A 130 11.87 5.54 28.37
CA PHE A 130 10.77 5.55 27.40
C PHE A 130 10.18 6.96 27.21
N LYS A 131 10.06 7.75 28.28
CA LYS A 131 9.62 9.15 28.22
C LYS A 131 10.59 10.01 27.42
N ARG A 132 11.91 9.82 27.61
CA ARG A 132 12.94 10.57 26.88
C ARG A 132 13.00 10.18 25.40
N ARG A 133 12.58 8.96 25.05
CA ARG A 133 12.45 8.49 23.66
C ARG A 133 11.12 8.83 23.00
N GLY A 134 10.18 9.46 23.72
CA GLY A 134 8.85 9.80 23.19
C GLY A 134 7.97 8.58 22.95
N TRP A 135 8.22 7.46 23.64
CA TRP A 135 7.42 6.24 23.51
C TRP A 135 6.25 6.19 24.51
N LEU A 136 6.15 7.19 25.39
CA LEU A 136 5.13 7.37 26.42
C LEU A 136 4.32 8.63 26.14
#